data_AF-A0A8S1A1G6-F1
#
_entry.id   AF-A0A8S1A1G6-F1
#
_cell.length_a   1.000
_cell.length_b   1.000
_cell.length_c   1.000
_cell.angle_alpha   90.00
_cell.angle_beta   90.00
_cell.angle_gamma   90.00
#
_symmetry.space_group_name_H-M   'P 1'
#
loop_
_entity.id
_entity.type
_entity.pdbx_description
1 polymer ?
#
loop_
_entity_poly.entity_id
_entity_poly.type
_entity_poly.pdbx_seq_one_letter_code
_entity_poly.pdbx_strand_id
1 'polypeptide(L)'
;MSIEHLKATNLHLVTATDNKPVQSNLPEEIELEKVTPMSKASSFVEEIVVREEDKEKVKRKVFELNVLSESLKLQYTNADTNNEKRLLKKVVNNDLVKKYSLTTKLTTTLGLKGRIRNDDTVKEAKEKDNIKKIKEFFLRDDVSRATAGRNECKTLKKNKQQKRFLLDSMKNLHAKYKSEGGKDSYTTFTRYRPFYVINPTLNDRETCACA
;
A
#
# COMPACT_ATOMS: atom_id res chain seq x y z
N MET A 1 -41.65 102.17 -15.56
CA MET A 1 -42.70 101.69 -14.65
C MET A 1 -42.01 100.73 -13.69
N SER A 2 -41.64 101.22 -12.51
CA SER A 2 -42.35 100.95 -11.24
C SER A 2 -41.96 99.56 -10.70
N ILE A 3 -41.05 99.50 -9.73
CA ILE A 3 -41.33 99.43 -8.28
C ILE A 3 -41.63 97.96 -7.89
N GLU A 4 -40.66 97.28 -7.26
CA GLU A 4 -40.73 96.79 -5.85
C GLU A 4 -41.25 95.33 -5.77
N HIS A 5 -40.84 94.38 -4.92
CA HIS A 5 -40.28 94.30 -3.56
C HIS A 5 -39.65 92.89 -3.38
N LEU A 6 -38.48 92.73 -2.74
CA LEU A 6 -38.27 92.46 -1.30
C LEU A 6 -39.07 91.24 -0.77
N LYS A 7 -38.40 90.11 -0.45
CA LYS A 7 -37.98 89.64 0.91
C LYS A 7 -38.59 88.23 1.07
N ALA A 8 -38.13 87.28 1.88
CA ALA A 8 -36.94 87.01 2.67
C ALA A 8 -37.19 85.60 3.27
N THR A 9 -36.12 84.89 3.65
CA THR A 9 -36.02 84.06 4.88
C THR A 9 -37.13 83.02 5.18
N ASN A 10 -36.78 81.73 5.26
CA ASN A 10 -36.34 81.14 6.53
C ASN A 10 -36.04 79.64 6.45
N LEU A 11 -34.99 79.30 7.21
CA LEU A 11 -34.59 78.00 7.75
C LEU A 11 -35.78 77.24 8.35
N HIS A 12 -35.79 75.90 8.21
CA HIS A 12 -36.01 75.04 9.38
C HIS A 12 -35.35 73.66 9.22
N LEU A 13 -34.75 73.28 10.35
CA LEU A 13 -33.94 72.12 10.70
C LEU A 13 -34.78 70.84 10.95
N VAL A 14 -34.08 69.69 10.94
CA VAL A 14 -34.30 68.48 11.79
C VAL A 14 -35.40 67.53 11.29
N THR A 15 -35.18 66.23 11.05
CA THR A 15 -34.66 65.17 11.95
C THR A 15 -33.96 64.02 11.20
N ALA A 16 -32.99 63.40 11.89
CA ALA A 16 -32.44 62.09 11.58
C ALA A 16 -33.37 60.96 12.05
N THR A 17 -33.43 59.86 11.30
CA THR A 17 -33.64 58.50 11.86
C THR A 17 -32.84 57.48 11.06
N ASP A 18 -32.18 56.60 11.81
CA ASP A 18 -31.26 55.54 11.41
C ASP A 18 -31.89 54.44 10.54
N ASN A 19 -31.07 53.83 9.66
CA ASN A 19 -30.94 52.37 9.51
C ASN A 19 -29.95 52.00 8.38
N LYS A 20 -28.85 51.31 8.73
CA LYS A 20 -27.96 50.52 7.85
C LYS A 20 -28.12 49.04 8.29
N PRO A 21 -27.51 48.02 7.64
CA PRO A 21 -26.92 47.87 6.30
C PRO A 21 -27.34 46.54 5.60
N VAL A 22 -27.05 46.38 4.30
CA VAL A 22 -26.68 45.06 3.73
C VAL A 22 -25.58 45.25 2.69
N GLN A 23 -24.43 44.61 2.94
CA GLN A 23 -23.28 44.47 2.04
C GLN A 23 -23.48 43.23 1.16
N SER A 24 -23.09 43.30 -0.12
CA SER A 24 -22.89 42.10 -0.95
C SER A 24 -21.42 42.03 -1.35
N ASN A 25 -20.71 41.11 -0.69
CA ASN A 25 -19.28 40.87 -0.79
C ASN A 25 -18.88 40.22 -2.13
N LEU A 26 -17.83 40.76 -2.74
CA LEU A 26 -16.93 40.04 -3.65
C LEU A 26 -16.26 38.90 -2.86
N PRO A 27 -16.17 37.66 -3.36
CA PRO A 27 -15.35 36.65 -2.70
C PRO A 27 -13.86 36.95 -2.93
N GLU A 28 -13.21 37.34 -1.83
CA GLU A 28 -11.76 37.45 -1.67
C GLU A 28 -11.05 36.17 -2.10
N GLU A 29 -9.98 36.35 -2.87
CA GLU A 29 -8.97 35.35 -3.14
C GLU A 29 -8.43 34.84 -1.81
N ILE A 30 -8.62 33.54 -1.53
CA ILE A 30 -7.94 32.88 -0.42
C ILE A 30 -6.47 32.77 -0.81
N GLU A 31 -5.68 33.78 -0.45
CA GLU A 31 -4.23 33.68 -0.40
C GLU A 31 -3.89 32.54 0.57
N LEU A 32 -3.59 31.36 0.02
CA LEU A 32 -2.81 30.35 0.71
C LEU A 32 -1.45 30.99 1.04
N GLU A 33 -1.32 31.57 2.23
CA GLU A 33 -0.04 32.00 2.77
C GLU A 33 0.97 30.88 2.53
N LYS A 34 1.97 31.14 1.69
CA LYS A 34 3.03 30.18 1.39
C LYS A 34 3.91 30.06 2.63
N VAL A 35 3.45 29.32 3.63
CA VAL A 35 4.16 29.15 4.90
C VAL A 35 5.53 28.53 4.60
N THR A 36 6.57 29.33 4.78
CA THR A 36 7.95 28.89 4.53
C THR A 36 8.33 27.79 5.54
N PRO A 37 9.23 26.86 5.18
CA PRO A 37 9.72 25.84 6.11
C PRO A 37 10.27 26.42 7.42
N MET A 38 10.80 27.64 7.38
CA MET A 38 11.33 28.38 8.54
C MET A 38 10.22 28.95 9.44
N SER A 39 9.13 29.46 8.85
CA SER A 39 7.95 29.90 9.61
C SER A 39 7.33 28.73 10.38
N LYS A 40 7.14 27.57 9.73
CA LYS A 40 6.67 26.32 10.39
C LYS A 40 7.59 25.83 11.51
N ALA A 41 8.91 25.99 11.34
CA ALA A 41 9.87 25.61 12.37
C ALA A 41 9.81 26.56 13.57
N SER A 42 9.57 27.85 13.34
CA SER A 42 9.53 28.86 14.39
C SER A 42 8.28 28.69 15.26
N SER A 43 7.11 28.47 14.63
CA SER A 43 5.86 28.18 15.35
C SER A 43 5.94 26.91 16.19
N PHE A 44 6.54 25.83 15.66
CA PHE A 44 6.70 24.58 16.39
C PHE A 44 7.61 24.70 17.62
N VAL A 45 8.66 25.52 17.52
CA VAL A 45 9.60 25.73 18.63
C VAL A 45 9.04 26.65 19.70
N GLU A 46 8.16 27.59 19.35
CA GLU A 46 7.44 28.44 20.31
C GLU A 46 6.43 27.66 21.14
N GLU A 47 5.86 26.59 20.58
CA GLU A 47 4.92 25.70 21.27
C GLU A 47 5.61 24.80 22.31
N ILE A 48 6.92 24.56 22.19
CA ILE A 48 7.67 23.67 23.09
C ILE A 48 8.40 24.50 24.16
N VAL A 49 8.24 24.10 25.42
CA VAL A 49 8.99 24.68 26.56
C VAL A 49 10.44 24.20 26.51
N VAL A 50 11.30 24.92 25.78
CA VAL A 50 12.75 24.68 25.67
C VAL A 50 13.53 25.85 26.28
N ARG A 51 14.69 25.57 26.87
CA ARG A 51 15.65 26.62 27.29
C ARG A 51 16.08 27.46 26.08
N GLU A 52 16.24 28.76 26.26
CA GLU A 52 16.54 29.70 25.16
C GLU A 52 17.77 29.31 24.34
N GLU A 53 18.81 28.79 24.99
CA GLU A 53 20.07 28.38 24.35
C GLU A 53 19.91 27.21 23.37
N ASP A 54 18.98 26.28 23.66
CA ASP A 54 18.72 25.12 22.80
C ASP A 54 17.66 25.41 21.74
N LYS A 55 16.92 26.53 21.89
CA LYS A 55 15.86 26.95 20.98
C LYS A 55 16.38 27.10 19.55
N GLU A 56 17.57 27.67 19.38
CA GLU A 56 18.20 27.81 18.06
C GLU A 56 18.60 26.46 17.44
N LYS A 57 19.17 25.55 18.24
CA LYS A 57 19.60 24.23 17.76
C LYS A 57 18.39 23.42 17.32
N VAL A 58 17.30 23.47 18.10
CA VAL A 58 16.04 22.83 17.75
C VAL A 58 15.46 23.46 16.49
N LYS A 59 15.45 24.80 16.38
CA LYS A 59 14.98 25.50 15.18
C LYS A 59 15.72 25.07 13.92
N ARG A 60 17.06 24.95 13.98
CA ARG A 60 17.87 24.47 12.84
C ARG A 60 17.50 23.03 12.45
N LYS A 61 17.42 22.11 13.41
CA LYS A 61 17.06 20.70 13.13
C LYS A 61 15.65 20.56 12.57
N VAL A 62 14.67 21.28 13.14
CA VAL A 62 13.29 21.27 12.64
C VAL A 62 13.22 21.87 11.24
N PHE A 63 13.95 22.94 10.99
CA PHE A 63 14.08 23.53 9.66
C PHE A 63 14.66 22.54 8.64
N GLU A 64 15.77 21.86 8.97
CA GLU A 64 16.36 20.82 8.12
C GLU A 64 15.36 19.72 7.75
N LEU A 65 14.59 19.23 8.73
CA LEU A 65 13.53 18.24 8.50
C LEU A 65 12.42 18.77 7.60
N ASN A 66 12.00 20.03 7.80
CA ASN A 66 10.96 20.65 6.98
C ASN A 66 11.43 20.83 5.53
N VAL A 67 12.64 21.33 5.31
CA VAL A 67 13.24 21.49 3.97
C VAL A 67 13.36 20.13 3.27
N LEU A 68 13.82 19.11 3.98
CA LEU A 68 13.91 17.76 3.44
C LEU A 68 12.51 17.24 3.08
N SER A 69 11.50 17.49 3.91
CA SER A 69 10.13 17.07 3.62
C SER A 69 9.56 17.74 2.37
N GLU A 70 9.72 19.06 2.21
CA GLU A 70 9.18 19.77 1.05
C GLU A 70 9.96 19.44 -0.22
N SER A 71 11.29 19.29 -0.13
CA SER A 71 12.11 18.89 -1.28
C SER A 71 11.74 17.50 -1.80
N LEU A 72 11.49 16.53 -0.91
CA LEU A 72 11.06 15.19 -1.33
C LEU A 72 9.65 15.19 -1.95
N LYS A 73 8.73 16.03 -1.47
CA LYS A 73 7.43 16.22 -2.16
C LYS A 73 7.61 16.75 -3.56
N LEU A 74 8.44 17.78 -3.74
CA LEU A 74 8.72 18.37 -5.04
C LEU A 74 9.35 17.36 -6.00
N GLN A 75 10.32 16.58 -5.52
CA GLN A 75 10.92 15.51 -6.32
C GLN A 75 9.89 14.43 -6.71
N TYR A 76 8.97 14.08 -5.82
CA TYR A 76 7.91 13.12 -6.14
C TYR A 76 6.91 13.66 -7.17
N THR A 77 6.53 14.94 -7.08
CA THR A 77 5.60 15.57 -8.04
C THR A 77 6.25 15.75 -9.41
N ASN A 78 7.54 16.07 -9.44
CA ASN A 78 8.30 16.30 -10.68
C ASN A 78 8.79 15.00 -11.33
N ALA A 79 8.78 13.88 -10.61
CA ALA A 79 9.21 12.60 -11.16
C ALA A 79 8.23 12.12 -12.24
N ASP A 80 8.70 12.07 -13.48
CA ASP A 80 7.91 11.51 -14.60
C ASP A 80 8.02 9.99 -14.64
N THR A 81 9.20 9.44 -14.33
CA THR A 81 9.48 8.01 -14.46
C THR A 81 8.82 7.19 -13.35
N ASN A 82 8.12 6.12 -13.74
CA ASN A 82 7.56 5.14 -12.79
C ASN A 82 8.62 4.50 -11.87
N ASN A 83 9.87 4.40 -12.32
CA ASN A 83 10.98 3.85 -11.54
C ASN A 83 11.41 4.76 -10.39
N GLU A 84 11.43 6.09 -10.59
CA GLU A 84 11.76 7.07 -9.55
C GLU A 84 10.68 7.10 -8.46
N LYS A 85 9.41 7.09 -8.88
CA LYS A 85 8.26 6.95 -7.95
C LYS A 85 8.32 5.64 -7.17
N ARG A 86 8.78 4.54 -7.78
CA ARG A 86 9.00 3.26 -7.09
C ARG A 86 10.15 3.34 -6.08
N LEU A 87 11.24 4.02 -6.41
CA LEU A 87 12.38 4.20 -5.50
C LEU A 87 11.93 4.94 -4.24
N LEU A 88 11.20 6.04 -4.37
CA LEU A 88 10.64 6.79 -3.25
C LEU A 88 9.66 5.94 -2.41
N LYS A 89 8.84 5.10 -3.05
CA LYS A 89 7.98 4.14 -2.32
C LYS A 89 8.79 3.11 -1.53
N LYS A 90 9.95 2.67 -2.04
CA LYS A 90 10.85 1.74 -1.32
C LYS A 90 11.46 2.36 -0.07
N VAL A 91 11.76 3.66 -0.09
CA VAL A 91 12.29 4.39 1.10
C VAL A 91 11.32 4.30 2.28
N VAL A 92 10.01 4.44 2.01
CA VAL A 92 8.98 4.28 3.06
C VAL A 92 8.80 2.83 3.48
N ASN A 93 8.91 1.90 2.54
CA ASN A 93 8.78 0.46 2.77
C ASN A 93 10.02 -0.20 3.39
N ASN A 94 10.77 0.52 4.22
CA ASN A 94 11.91 0.00 4.94
C ASN A 94 11.49 -0.59 6.30
N ASP A 95 12.21 -1.61 6.77
CA ASP A 95 12.00 -2.25 8.07
C ASP A 95 12.20 -1.28 9.24
N LEU A 96 13.07 -0.28 9.10
CA LEU A 96 13.21 0.79 10.10
C LEU A 96 11.90 1.57 10.26
N VAL A 97 11.29 1.97 9.15
CA VAL A 97 10.04 2.74 9.15
C VAL A 97 8.91 1.89 9.74
N LYS A 98 8.85 0.60 9.39
CA LYS A 98 7.87 -0.35 9.94
C LYS A 98 8.05 -0.55 11.45
N LYS A 99 9.30 -0.71 11.93
CA LYS A 99 9.63 -0.89 13.35
C LYS A 99 9.13 0.27 14.20
N TYR A 100 9.28 1.50 13.72
CA TYR A 100 8.85 2.71 14.43
C TYR A 100 7.42 3.16 14.07
N SER A 101 6.67 2.39 13.27
CA SER A 101 5.30 2.71 12.85
C SER A 101 5.15 4.11 12.23
N LEU A 102 6.17 4.58 11.51
CA LEU A 102 6.21 5.91 10.89
C LEU A 102 5.71 5.91 9.43
N THR A 103 5.17 4.80 8.96
CA THR A 103 4.71 4.64 7.57
C THR A 103 3.69 5.70 7.18
N THR A 104 2.68 5.95 8.00
CA THR A 104 1.63 6.94 7.73
C THR A 104 2.18 8.37 7.65
N LYS A 105 3.02 8.75 8.61
CA LYS A 105 3.67 10.07 8.63
C LYS A 105 4.54 10.25 7.39
N LEU A 106 5.37 9.27 7.05
CA LEU A 106 6.25 9.34 5.88
C LEU A 106 5.49 9.30 4.55
N THR A 107 4.38 8.57 4.45
CA THR A 107 3.53 8.65 3.25
C THR A 107 2.98 10.04 3.03
N THR A 108 2.52 10.70 4.11
CA THR A 108 1.99 12.06 4.05
C THR A 108 3.09 13.07 3.73
N THR A 109 4.27 12.97 4.35
CA THR A 109 5.37 13.90 4.09
C THR A 109 5.91 13.78 2.68
N LEU A 110 5.88 12.60 2.05
CA LEU A 110 6.35 12.41 0.67
C LEU A 110 5.28 12.70 -0.39
N GLY A 111 4.04 12.99 0.01
CA GLY A 111 2.93 13.18 -0.92
C GLY A 111 2.52 11.91 -1.67
N LEU A 112 2.82 10.73 -1.12
CA LEU A 112 2.48 9.44 -1.73
C LEU A 112 0.96 9.25 -1.68
N LYS A 113 0.31 9.36 -2.82
CA LYS A 113 -1.12 9.05 -2.96
C LYS A 113 -1.31 7.54 -3.13
N GLY A 114 -2.09 6.94 -2.24
CA GLY A 114 -2.51 5.55 -2.28
C GLY A 114 -1.84 4.62 -1.27
N ARG A 115 -2.48 3.48 -1.01
CA ARG A 115 -1.96 2.45 -0.09
C ARG A 115 -0.67 1.86 -0.66
N ILE A 116 0.40 1.88 0.13
CA ILE A 116 1.62 1.16 -0.24
C ILE A 116 1.33 -0.34 -0.17
N ARG A 117 1.40 -1.01 -1.33
CA ARG A 117 1.30 -2.47 -1.40
C ARG A 117 2.68 -3.06 -1.17
N ASN A 118 2.76 -4.09 -0.33
CA ASN A 118 3.97 -4.89 -0.22
C ASN A 118 3.99 -5.86 -1.42
N ASP A 119 4.81 -5.58 -2.43
CA ASP A 119 4.92 -6.45 -3.61
C ASP A 119 5.31 -7.88 -3.24
N ASP A 120 6.08 -8.06 -2.17
CA ASP A 120 6.48 -9.37 -1.66
C ASP A 120 5.27 -10.20 -1.20
N THR A 121 4.31 -9.57 -0.51
CA THR A 121 3.08 -10.25 -0.08
C THR A 121 2.21 -10.72 -1.25
N VAL A 122 2.21 -9.97 -2.36
CA VAL A 122 1.46 -10.33 -3.57
C VAL A 122 2.13 -11.50 -4.29
N LYS A 123 3.46 -11.52 -4.35
CA LYS A 123 4.22 -12.64 -4.94
C LYS A 123 4.05 -13.91 -4.11
N GLU A 124 4.18 -13.81 -2.79
CA GLU A 124 3.97 -14.92 -1.87
C GLU A 124 2.54 -15.49 -1.97
N ALA A 125 1.53 -14.63 -2.11
CA ALA A 125 0.15 -15.07 -2.29
C ALA A 125 -0.02 -15.87 -3.60
N LYS A 126 0.51 -15.36 -4.71
CA LYS A 126 0.47 -16.06 -6.00
C LYS A 126 1.20 -17.40 -5.96
N GLU A 127 2.36 -17.46 -5.30
CA GLU A 127 3.10 -18.71 -5.14
C GLU A 127 2.30 -19.73 -4.32
N LYS A 128 1.69 -19.30 -3.21
CA LYS A 128 0.82 -20.17 -2.40
C LYS A 128 -0.37 -20.69 -3.20
N ASP A 129 -0.97 -19.86 -4.06
CA ASP A 129 -2.08 -20.28 -4.92
C ASP A 129 -1.63 -21.27 -6.00
N ASN A 130 -0.45 -21.08 -6.60
CA ASN A 130 0.11 -22.04 -7.55
C ASN A 130 0.40 -23.38 -6.86
N ILE A 131 0.98 -23.35 -5.65
CA ILE A 131 1.23 -24.55 -4.85
C ILE A 131 -0.07 -25.30 -4.56
N LYS A 132 -1.14 -24.59 -4.20
CA LYS A 132 -2.46 -25.20 -3.96
C LYS A 132 -2.99 -25.89 -5.22
N LYS A 133 -2.97 -25.22 -6.37
CA LYS A 133 -3.43 -25.79 -7.65
C LYS A 133 -2.67 -27.04 -8.04
N ILE A 134 -1.35 -27.05 -7.87
CA ILE A 134 -0.53 -28.24 -8.13
C ILE A 134 -0.89 -29.38 -7.17
N LYS A 135 -1.07 -29.08 -5.88
CA LYS A 135 -1.49 -30.10 -4.89
C LYS A 135 -2.87 -30.66 -5.21
N GLU A 136 -3.83 -29.81 -5.57
CA GLU A 136 -5.18 -30.21 -5.98
C GLU A 136 -5.14 -31.12 -7.20
N PHE A 137 -4.29 -30.82 -8.19
CA PHE A 137 -4.08 -31.70 -9.35
C PHE A 137 -3.57 -33.08 -8.94
N PHE A 138 -2.57 -33.16 -8.05
CA PHE A 138 -2.07 -34.45 -7.56
C PHE A 138 -3.06 -35.23 -6.70
N LEU A 139 -4.01 -34.56 -6.04
CA LEU A 139 -5.01 -35.21 -5.20
C LEU A 139 -6.15 -35.86 -5.98
N ARG A 140 -6.27 -35.60 -7.29
CA ARG A 140 -7.30 -36.23 -8.12
C ARG A 140 -7.01 -37.70 -8.33
N ASP A 141 -8.08 -38.49 -8.38
CA ASP A 141 -8.00 -39.95 -8.47
C ASP A 141 -7.54 -40.45 -9.85
N ASP A 142 -7.61 -39.61 -10.89
CA ASP A 142 -7.08 -39.87 -12.22
C ASP A 142 -5.56 -39.59 -12.35
N VAL A 143 -4.96 -38.96 -11.33
CA VAL A 143 -3.52 -38.62 -11.28
C VAL A 143 -2.79 -39.49 -10.26
N SER A 144 -3.38 -39.69 -9.08
CA SER A 144 -2.83 -40.55 -8.06
C SER A 144 -3.91 -41.32 -7.31
N ARG A 145 -3.60 -42.53 -6.85
CA ARG A 145 -4.51 -43.39 -6.09
C ARG A 145 -4.05 -43.48 -4.63
N ALA A 146 -4.97 -43.29 -3.68
CA ALA A 146 -4.67 -43.52 -2.27
C ALA A 146 -4.50 -45.02 -1.97
N THR A 147 -3.54 -45.35 -1.12
CA THR A 147 -3.33 -46.75 -0.69
C THR A 147 -4.25 -47.10 0.47
N ALA A 148 -4.75 -48.34 0.58
CA ALA A 148 -5.78 -48.70 1.54
C ALA A 148 -5.26 -48.99 2.98
N GLY A 149 -3.96 -49.22 3.15
CA GLY A 149 -3.39 -49.69 4.41
C GLY A 149 -3.22 -48.59 5.46
N ARG A 150 -3.64 -48.89 6.70
CA ARG A 150 -3.45 -48.01 7.88
C ARG A 150 -1.97 -47.69 8.15
N ASN A 151 -1.08 -48.61 7.80
CA ASN A 151 0.38 -48.47 7.98
C ASN A 151 1.05 -47.77 6.80
N GLU A 152 0.33 -47.54 5.70
CA GLU A 152 0.84 -46.92 4.48
C GLU A 152 0.75 -45.41 4.56
N CYS A 153 1.37 -44.86 5.59
CA CYS A 153 1.48 -43.42 5.80
C CYS A 153 2.92 -42.96 5.55
N LYS A 154 3.07 -41.68 5.21
CA LYS A 154 4.36 -40.99 5.19
C LYS A 154 4.29 -39.80 6.12
N THR A 155 5.35 -39.60 6.89
CA THR A 155 5.46 -38.50 7.85
C THR A 155 6.58 -37.56 7.44
N LEU A 156 6.31 -36.27 7.35
CA LEU A 156 7.32 -35.23 7.11
C LEU A 156 7.02 -34.03 8.01
N LYS A 157 8.02 -33.56 8.77
CA LYS A 157 7.88 -32.40 9.68
C LYS A 157 6.66 -32.51 10.60
N LYS A 158 6.48 -33.66 11.26
CA LYS A 158 5.35 -34.00 12.13
C LYS A 158 3.97 -34.09 11.45
N ASN A 159 3.89 -33.94 10.12
CA ASN A 159 2.65 -34.15 9.37
C ASN A 159 2.60 -35.58 8.82
N LYS A 160 1.72 -36.42 9.37
CA LYS A 160 1.44 -37.78 8.90
C LYS A 160 0.31 -37.73 7.88
N GLN A 161 0.52 -38.32 6.70
CA GLN A 161 -0.45 -38.38 5.60
C GLN A 161 -0.44 -39.78 4.98
N GLN A 162 -1.59 -40.24 4.48
CA GLN A 162 -1.71 -41.51 3.76
C GLN A 162 -0.94 -41.43 2.43
N LYS A 163 -0.23 -42.50 2.07
CA LYS A 163 0.48 -42.57 0.80
C LYS A 163 -0.52 -42.54 -0.35
N ARG A 164 -0.13 -41.88 -1.44
CA ARG A 164 -0.79 -41.97 -2.74
C ARG A 164 0.23 -42.39 -3.79
N PHE A 165 -0.13 -43.33 -4.65
CA PHE A 165 0.70 -43.76 -5.76
C PHE A 165 0.33 -43.04 -7.04
N LEU A 166 1.34 -42.55 -7.75
CA LEU A 166 1.16 -41.96 -9.07
C LEU A 166 0.74 -43.04 -10.08
N LEU A 167 -0.25 -42.71 -10.91
CA LEU A 167 -0.76 -43.61 -11.93
C LEU A 167 0.08 -43.60 -13.22
N ASP A 168 0.81 -42.51 -13.46
CA ASP A 168 1.64 -42.34 -14.65
C ASP A 168 2.98 -41.66 -14.29
N SER A 169 3.89 -41.61 -15.26
CA SER A 169 5.16 -40.92 -15.16
C SER A 169 4.96 -39.42 -14.93
N MET A 170 5.88 -38.80 -14.18
CA MET A 170 5.85 -37.37 -13.91
C MET A 170 5.86 -36.51 -15.18
N LYS A 171 6.47 -37.00 -16.27
CA LYS A 171 6.50 -36.30 -17.57
C LYS A 171 5.11 -36.25 -18.20
N ASN A 172 4.40 -37.37 -18.23
CA ASN A 172 3.05 -37.46 -18.80
C ASN A 172 2.04 -36.67 -17.96
N LEU A 173 2.14 -36.76 -16.63
CA LEU A 173 1.30 -35.98 -15.72
C LEU A 173 1.53 -34.47 -15.88
N HIS A 174 2.76 -34.03 -16.14
CA HIS A 174 3.04 -32.63 -16.43
C HIS A 174 2.47 -32.19 -17.79
N ALA A 175 2.52 -33.05 -18.80
CA ALA A 175 1.88 -32.79 -20.10
C ALA A 175 0.35 -32.63 -19.94
N LYS A 176 -0.28 -33.52 -19.16
CA LYS A 176 -1.71 -33.45 -18.83
C LYS A 176 -2.05 -32.18 -18.04
N TYR A 177 -1.24 -31.84 -17.03
CA TYR A 177 -1.38 -30.59 -16.28
C TYR A 177 -1.31 -29.36 -17.19
N LYS A 178 -0.41 -29.35 -18.17
CA LYS A 178 -0.31 -28.28 -19.17
C LYS A 178 -1.52 -28.23 -20.10
N SER A 179 -2.03 -29.38 -20.56
CA SER A 179 -3.22 -29.41 -21.43
C SER A 179 -4.48 -28.88 -20.73
N GLU A 180 -4.57 -29.03 -19.41
CA GLU A 180 -5.68 -28.51 -18.59
C GLU A 180 -5.53 -27.00 -18.24
N GLY A 181 -4.52 -26.31 -18.78
CA GLY A 181 -4.28 -24.88 -18.55
C GLY A 181 -3.28 -24.56 -17.44
N GLY A 182 -2.52 -25.56 -16.98
CA GLY A 182 -1.41 -25.37 -16.04
C GLY A 182 -0.27 -24.54 -16.64
N LYS A 183 0.23 -23.57 -15.87
CA LYS A 183 1.25 -22.60 -16.34
C LYS A 183 2.66 -22.91 -15.83
N ASP A 184 2.78 -23.80 -14.87
CA ASP A 184 4.05 -24.10 -14.20
C ASP A 184 4.99 -24.97 -15.05
N SER A 185 6.29 -24.70 -14.94
CA SER A 185 7.34 -25.50 -15.58
C SER A 185 7.45 -26.89 -14.95
N TYR A 186 8.11 -27.83 -15.64
CA TYR A 186 8.31 -29.19 -15.14
C TYR A 186 9.05 -29.21 -13.79
N THR A 187 10.06 -28.35 -13.64
CA THR A 187 10.85 -28.23 -12.40
C THR A 187 10.01 -27.70 -11.24
N THR A 188 9.16 -26.71 -11.49
CA THR A 188 8.24 -26.16 -10.48
C THR A 188 7.17 -27.18 -10.08
N PHE A 189 6.57 -27.84 -11.07
CA PHE A 189 5.55 -28.89 -10.88
C PHE A 189 6.06 -30.05 -10.03
N THR A 190 7.27 -30.54 -10.32
CA THR A 190 7.91 -31.63 -9.57
C THR A 190 8.33 -31.20 -8.16
N ARG A 191 8.83 -29.97 -7.99
CA ARG A 191 9.22 -29.42 -6.67
C ARG A 191 8.03 -29.30 -5.71
N TYR A 192 6.87 -28.88 -6.19
CA TYR A 192 5.68 -28.69 -5.37
C TYR A 192 4.80 -29.94 -5.23
N ARG A 193 5.26 -31.09 -5.73
CA ARG A 193 4.60 -32.38 -5.51
C ARG A 193 4.45 -32.65 -4.00
N PRO A 194 3.26 -33.04 -3.52
CA PRO A 194 3.09 -33.43 -2.12
C PRO A 194 4.00 -34.60 -1.75
N PHE A 195 4.62 -34.54 -0.56
CA PHE A 195 5.61 -35.53 -0.14
C PHE A 195 5.05 -36.96 -0.01
N TYR A 196 3.74 -37.09 0.23
CA TYR A 196 3.01 -38.36 0.38
C TYR A 196 2.56 -38.95 -0.96
N VAL A 197 2.74 -38.24 -2.07
CA VAL A 197 2.53 -38.76 -3.43
C VAL A 197 3.85 -39.38 -3.92
N ILE A 198 3.85 -40.66 -4.28
CA ILE A 198 5.05 -41.48 -4.51
C ILE A 198 4.91 -42.28 -5.81
N ASN A 199 6.02 -42.58 -6.47
CA ASN A 199 6.02 -43.53 -7.57
C ASN A 199 5.86 -44.95 -7.00
N PRO A 200 4.97 -45.80 -7.53
CA PRO A 200 4.84 -47.18 -7.07
C PRO A 200 6.12 -47.98 -7.35
N THR A 201 6.61 -48.72 -6.36
CA THR A 201 7.71 -49.69 -6.52
C THR A 201 7.15 -51.06 -6.93
N LEU A 202 8.01 -52.02 -7.31
CA LEU A 202 7.56 -53.36 -7.71
C LEU A 202 6.78 -54.07 -6.60
N ASN A 203 7.19 -53.88 -5.34
CA ASN A 203 6.53 -54.46 -4.17
C ASN A 203 5.18 -53.81 -3.84
N ASP A 204 4.94 -52.59 -4.33
CA ASP A 204 3.68 -51.88 -4.14
C ASP A 204 2.62 -52.28 -5.18
N ARG A 205 3.01 -53.04 -6.21
CA ARG A 205 2.08 -53.53 -7.22
C ARG A 205 1.45 -54.81 -6.68
N GLU A 206 0.14 -54.78 -6.49
CA GLU A 206 -0.68 -55.97 -6.24
C GLU A 206 -0.72 -56.82 -7.52
N THR A 207 0.41 -57.43 -7.90
CA THR A 207 0.44 -58.49 -8.90
C THR A 207 0.04 -59.78 -8.21
N CYS A 208 -1.05 -60.40 -8.65
CA CYS A 208 -1.35 -61.75 -8.21
C CYS A 208 -0.18 -62.67 -8.64
N ALA A 209 0.22 -63.59 -7.75
CA ALA A 209 1.24 -64.60 -8.05
C ALA A 209 0.69 -65.73 -8.94
N CYS A 210 -0.30 -65.44 -9.78
CA CYS A 210 -0.86 -66.41 -10.71
C CYS A 210 0.10 -66.51 -11.90
N ALA A 211 0.82 -67.63 -11.94
CA ALA A 211 1.55 -68.10 -13.12
C ALA A 211 0.57 -68.69 -14.15
#